data_AF-A0A3D1YQS5-F1
#
_entry.id   AF-A0A3D1YQS5-F1
#
_cell.length_a   1.000
_cell.length_b   1.000
_cell.length_c   1.000
_cell.angle_alpha   90.00
_cell.angle_beta   90.00
_cell.angle_gamma   90.00
#
_symmetry.space_group_name_H-M   'P 1'
#
loop_
_entity.id
_entity.type
_entity.pdbx_description
1 polymer ?
#
loop_
_entity_poly.entity_id
_entity_poly.type
_entity_poly.pdbx_seq_one_letter_code
_entity_poly.pdbx_strand_id
1 'polypeptide(L)'
;MITARLGLRSRLYLASASILMLFAFNVATHLWGSYARSESVMAYRIATEATGLVRGIQQGLATEHQRVQVLAALRETNAPIRATQRDQANAELTSISDQLRALGGLSEVQTETEFREFYKAASDLLDEWVQFYRNYNNSSLPTRLTANAYDNTIDSLRTLADQQSAVALERSTVIDNTIQLTDRITIIAFVSSITITLVLILTLIRTTNASLFRLRVGVERFGAGDLTHRIDENRDAGEIANLAQTFNEMSASLQTAMSDLNEARADAEAANEAKSMFLANVSHELRTPLNAIIGYSEMLQDELGDGDAIDRDQFHHDLTTIIFSGRQLLALINDILDLSKIETGKMSVSVEPFNAAGLVVQVCDALSPLLAQNNNKLELDISGAQESDIESDPAKVQQILTNLFS
;
A
#
# COMPACT_ATOMS: atom_id res chain seq x y z
N MET A 1 4.39 -16.33 -4.32
CA MET A 1 2.98 -16.61 -3.96
C MET A 1 2.49 -15.83 -2.74
N ILE A 2 3.29 -15.60 -1.69
CA ILE A 2 2.84 -14.87 -0.47
C ILE A 2 2.54 -13.38 -0.73
N THR A 3 3.23 -12.73 -1.66
CA THR A 3 3.07 -11.30 -1.96
C THR A 3 1.73 -10.92 -2.62
N ALA A 4 1.01 -11.88 -3.22
CA ALA A 4 -0.23 -11.59 -3.94
C ALA A 4 -1.38 -11.15 -3.02
N ARG A 5 -1.37 -11.57 -1.74
CA ARG A 5 -2.44 -11.26 -0.77
C ARG A 5 -2.16 -10.07 0.16
N LEU A 6 -0.98 -9.46 0.05
CA LEU A 6 -0.59 -8.34 0.90
C LEU A 6 -0.97 -7.02 0.24
N GLY A 7 -1.48 -6.07 1.04
CA GLY A 7 -1.71 -4.68 0.62
C GLY A 7 -0.43 -3.95 0.22
N LEU A 8 -0.57 -2.80 -0.43
CA LEU A 8 0.54 -1.99 -0.93
C LEU A 8 1.47 -1.57 0.22
N ARG A 9 0.91 -1.07 1.34
CA ARG A 9 1.72 -0.67 2.51
C ARG A 9 2.46 -1.86 3.11
N SER A 10 1.80 -3.02 3.24
CA SER A 10 2.43 -4.22 3.78
C SER A 10 3.59 -4.69 2.89
N ARG A 11 3.44 -4.64 1.57
CA ARG A 11 4.55 -4.94 0.63
C ARG A 11 5.69 -3.95 0.79
N LEU A 12 5.40 -2.66 0.93
CA LEU A 12 6.41 -1.63 1.14
C LEU A 12 7.16 -1.82 2.47
N TYR A 13 6.45 -2.06 3.57
CA TYR A 13 7.07 -2.32 4.88
C TYR A 13 7.93 -3.58 4.87
N LEU A 14 7.44 -4.67 4.29
CA LEU A 14 8.22 -5.91 4.15
C LEU A 14 9.46 -5.69 3.28
N ALA A 15 9.34 -4.92 2.19
CA ALA A 15 10.47 -4.61 1.33
C ALA A 15 11.53 -3.78 2.07
N SER A 16 11.11 -2.70 2.74
CA SER A 16 12.00 -1.85 3.53
C SER A 16 12.67 -2.62 4.68
N ALA A 17 11.91 -3.46 5.40
CA ALA A 17 12.45 -4.30 6.46
C ALA A 17 13.45 -5.33 5.92
N SER A 18 13.18 -5.92 4.75
CA SER A 18 14.10 -6.87 4.10
C SER A 18 15.40 -6.18 3.68
N ILE A 19 15.32 -4.97 3.12
CA ILE A 19 16.49 -4.17 2.73
C ILE A 19 17.33 -3.81 3.97
N LEU A 20 16.69 -3.37 5.06
CA LEU A 20 17.39 -3.07 6.31
C LEU A 20 18.05 -4.32 6.92
N MET A 21 17.38 -5.47 6.85
CA MET A 21 17.95 -6.74 7.33
C MET A 21 19.16 -7.17 6.49
N LEU A 22 19.08 -7.04 5.16
CA LEU A 22 20.21 -7.30 4.26
C LEU A 22 21.39 -6.35 4.53
N PHE A 23 21.10 -5.07 4.80
CA PHE A 23 22.12 -4.10 5.17
C PHE A 23 22.78 -4.45 6.52
N ALA A 24 21.99 -4.77 7.55
CA ALA A 24 22.51 -5.19 8.85
C ALA A 24 23.37 -6.46 8.74
N PHE A 25 22.95 -7.43 7.92
CA PHE A 25 23.72 -8.63 7.63
C PHE A 25 25.07 -8.31 6.99
N ASN A 26 25.09 -7.46 5.96
CA ASN A 26 26.33 -7.02 5.31
C ASN A 26 27.30 -6.36 6.32
N VAL A 27 26.78 -5.46 7.17
CA VAL A 27 27.58 -4.80 8.21
C VAL A 27 28.15 -5.82 9.18
N ALA A 28 27.37 -6.81 9.61
CA ALA A 28 27.82 -7.87 10.50
C ALA A 28 28.96 -8.71 9.88
N THR A 29 28.82 -9.13 8.62
CA THR A 29 29.89 -9.85 7.90
C THR A 29 31.16 -9.01 7.78
N HIS A 30 31.05 -7.72 7.49
CA HIS A 30 32.20 -6.82 7.40
C HIS A 30 32.90 -6.63 8.75
N LEU A 31 32.13 -6.43 9.84
CA LEU A 31 32.67 -6.28 11.19
C LEU A 31 33.39 -7.54 11.65
N TRP A 32 32.78 -8.71 11.43
CA TRP A 32 33.40 -10.00 11.77
C TRP A 32 34.70 -10.20 11.01
N GLY A 33 34.71 -9.87 9.72
CA GLY A 33 35.90 -9.94 8.90
C GLY A 33 37.04 -9.02 9.33
N SER A 34 36.71 -7.79 9.69
CA SER A 34 37.67 -6.84 10.25
C SER A 34 38.27 -7.36 11.56
N TYR A 35 37.44 -7.91 12.45
CA TYR A 35 37.87 -8.48 13.72
C TYR A 35 38.85 -9.65 13.53
N ALA A 36 38.50 -10.62 12.69
CA ALA A 36 39.35 -11.79 12.41
C ALA A 36 40.72 -11.39 11.82
N ARG A 37 40.75 -10.39 10.94
CA ARG A 37 42.01 -9.83 10.41
C ARG A 37 42.85 -9.18 11.50
N SER A 38 42.25 -8.38 12.37
CA SER A 38 42.95 -7.71 13.46
C SER A 38 43.60 -8.72 14.41
N GLU A 39 42.87 -9.76 14.80
CA GLU A 39 43.38 -10.83 15.67
C GLU A 39 44.58 -11.55 15.03
N SER A 40 44.43 -11.92 13.75
CA SER A 40 45.48 -12.63 13.02
C SER A 40 46.75 -11.79 12.86
N VAL A 41 46.62 -10.48 12.58
CA VAL A 41 47.75 -9.54 12.49
C VAL A 41 48.48 -9.40 13.83
N MET A 42 47.78 -9.38 14.95
CA MET A 42 48.40 -9.31 16.27
C MET A 42 49.22 -10.58 16.58
N ALA A 43 48.68 -11.76 16.28
CA ALA A 43 49.40 -13.03 16.45
C ALA A 43 50.69 -13.08 15.61
N TYR A 44 50.64 -12.64 14.35
CA TYR A 44 51.84 -12.57 13.51
C TYR A 44 52.87 -11.56 14.03
N ARG A 45 52.42 -10.39 14.52
CA ARG A 45 53.33 -9.40 15.11
C ARG A 45 54.10 -9.99 16.29
N ILE A 46 53.41 -10.70 17.20
CA ILE A 46 54.01 -11.39 18.35
C ILE A 46 55.08 -12.40 17.88
N ALA A 47 54.75 -13.24 16.89
CA ALA A 47 55.70 -14.22 16.35
C ALA A 47 56.94 -13.57 15.70
N THR A 48 56.75 -12.47 14.96
CA THR A 48 57.89 -11.73 14.36
C THR A 48 58.76 -11.04 15.41
N GLU A 49 58.17 -10.54 16.50
CA GLU A 49 58.89 -9.92 17.61
C GLU A 49 59.73 -10.94 18.38
N ALA A 50 59.15 -12.12 18.68
CA ALA A 50 59.88 -13.24 19.27
C ALA A 50 61.06 -13.70 18.39
N THR A 51 60.86 -13.79 17.06
CA THR A 51 61.94 -14.10 16.09
C THR A 51 63.04 -13.04 16.08
N GLY A 52 62.68 -11.76 16.31
CA GLY A 52 63.63 -10.67 16.47
C GLY A 52 64.48 -10.81 17.74
N LEU A 53 63.84 -11.12 18.87
CA LEU A 53 64.51 -11.34 20.15
C LEU A 53 65.47 -12.53 20.12
N VAL A 54 65.05 -13.66 19.53
CA VAL A 54 65.90 -14.84 19.33
C VAL A 54 67.18 -14.49 18.58
N ARG A 55 67.08 -13.72 17.47
CA ARG A 55 68.25 -13.24 16.72
C ARG A 55 69.14 -12.31 17.54
N GLY A 56 68.53 -11.41 18.32
CA GLY A 56 69.26 -10.51 19.22
C GLY A 56 70.05 -11.28 20.28
N ILE A 57 69.42 -12.26 20.94
CA ILE A 57 70.06 -13.10 21.95
C ILE A 57 71.17 -13.94 21.33
N GLN A 58 70.95 -14.54 20.15
CA GLN A 58 71.99 -15.30 19.45
C GLN A 58 73.23 -14.46 19.16
N GLN A 59 73.06 -13.24 18.65
CA GLN A 59 74.16 -12.32 18.37
C GLN A 59 74.87 -11.88 19.66
N GLY A 60 74.11 -11.59 20.71
CA GLY A 60 74.66 -11.23 22.03
C GLY A 60 75.50 -12.35 22.63
N LEU A 61 74.96 -13.57 22.67
CA LEU A 61 75.68 -14.76 23.15
C LEU A 61 76.94 -15.03 22.34
N ALA A 62 76.89 -14.93 21.01
CA ALA A 62 78.08 -15.13 20.16
C ALA A 62 79.17 -14.08 20.42
N THR A 63 78.78 -12.82 20.57
CA THR A 63 79.71 -11.72 20.85
C THR A 63 80.39 -11.90 22.20
N GLU A 64 79.62 -12.21 23.24
CA GLU A 64 80.15 -12.43 24.59
C GLU A 64 80.99 -13.70 24.68
N HIS A 65 80.59 -14.78 23.99
CA HIS A 65 81.41 -15.99 23.91
C HIS A 65 82.81 -15.72 23.33
N GLN A 66 82.89 -14.98 22.21
CA GLN A 66 84.16 -14.60 21.62
C GLN A 66 85.01 -13.75 22.56
N ARG A 67 84.39 -12.79 23.27
CA ARG A 67 85.09 -11.96 24.28
C ARG A 67 85.61 -12.78 25.44
N VAL A 68 84.79 -13.66 26.01
CA VAL A 68 85.17 -14.55 27.13
C VAL A 68 86.30 -15.48 26.72
N GLN A 69 86.28 -16.06 25.51
CA GLN A 69 87.38 -16.90 25.00
C GLN A 69 88.70 -16.14 24.85
N VAL A 70 88.66 -14.94 24.26
CA VAL A 70 89.85 -14.08 24.11
C VAL A 70 90.41 -13.71 25.47
N LEU A 71 89.55 -13.33 26.42
CA LEU A 71 89.96 -13.00 27.78
C LEU A 71 90.49 -14.22 28.54
N ALA A 72 89.88 -15.40 28.37
CA ALA A 72 90.37 -16.64 28.99
C ALA A 72 91.79 -16.97 28.52
N ALA A 73 92.08 -16.84 27.22
CA ALA A 73 93.42 -17.01 26.67
C ALA A 73 94.41 -15.93 27.18
N LEU A 74 94.00 -14.67 27.23
CA LEU A 74 94.84 -13.58 27.73
C LEU A 74 95.12 -13.68 29.24
N ARG A 75 94.23 -14.30 30.02
CA ARG A 75 94.47 -14.51 31.45
C ARG A 75 95.68 -15.42 31.71
N GLU A 76 96.01 -16.34 30.81
CA GLU A 76 97.25 -17.14 30.89
C GLU A 76 98.51 -16.25 30.84
N THR A 77 98.39 -15.06 30.23
CA THR A 77 99.45 -14.04 30.17
C THR A 77 99.40 -13.04 31.32
N ASN A 78 98.50 -13.24 32.31
CA ASN A 78 98.33 -12.44 33.53
C ASN A 78 97.97 -10.96 33.30
N ALA A 79 97.35 -10.63 32.16
CA ALA A 79 96.88 -9.28 31.84
C ALA A 79 95.53 -8.97 32.53
N PRO A 80 95.42 -7.93 33.38
CA PRO A 80 94.18 -7.59 34.08
C PRO A 80 93.17 -6.85 33.18
N ILE A 81 91.88 -7.05 33.43
CA ILE A 81 90.82 -6.24 32.80
C ILE A 81 90.53 -4.98 33.61
N ARG A 82 90.20 -3.88 32.92
CA ARG A 82 89.78 -2.62 33.55
C ARG A 82 88.37 -2.74 34.12
N ALA A 83 88.08 -1.96 35.17
CA ALA A 83 86.73 -1.89 35.75
C ALA A 83 85.68 -1.47 34.70
N THR A 84 86.01 -0.50 33.84
CA THR A 84 85.11 -0.05 32.76
C THR A 84 84.77 -1.15 31.75
N GLN A 85 85.72 -2.04 31.43
CA GLN A 85 85.49 -3.18 30.54
C GLN A 85 84.60 -4.23 31.21
N ARG A 86 84.77 -4.45 32.52
CA ARG A 86 83.90 -5.33 33.31
C ARG A 86 82.48 -4.78 33.40
N ASP A 87 82.33 -3.49 33.64
CA ASP A 87 81.01 -2.84 33.74
C ASP A 87 80.28 -2.88 32.40
N GLN A 88 81.00 -2.66 31.28
CA GLN A 88 80.46 -2.81 29.94
C GLN A 88 80.00 -4.26 29.68
N ALA A 89 80.81 -5.26 29.99
CA ALA A 89 80.43 -6.66 29.84
C ALA A 89 79.20 -7.02 30.69
N ASN A 90 79.16 -6.58 31.95
CA ASN A 90 78.00 -6.80 32.83
C ASN A 90 76.73 -6.13 32.29
N ALA A 91 76.83 -4.94 31.68
CA ALA A 91 75.71 -4.27 31.04
C ALA A 91 75.20 -5.04 29.81
N GLU A 92 76.10 -5.56 28.98
CA GLU A 92 75.75 -6.39 27.82
C GLU A 92 75.10 -7.71 28.25
N LEU A 93 75.62 -8.38 29.29
CA LEU A 93 75.01 -9.59 29.88
C LEU A 93 73.63 -9.31 30.47
N THR A 94 73.44 -8.15 31.11
CA THR A 94 72.13 -7.71 31.62
C THR A 94 71.16 -7.50 30.46
N SER A 95 71.61 -6.87 29.37
CA SER A 95 70.78 -6.68 28.17
C SER A 95 70.35 -8.02 27.55
N ILE A 96 71.21 -9.04 27.52
CA ILE A 96 70.85 -10.38 27.05
C ILE A 96 69.83 -11.03 28.00
N SER A 97 70.00 -10.88 29.32
CA SER A 97 69.04 -11.38 30.31
C SER A 97 67.67 -10.71 30.19
N ASP A 98 67.62 -9.40 29.91
CA ASP A 98 66.37 -8.68 29.71
C ASP A 98 65.66 -9.12 28.41
N GLN A 99 66.40 -9.33 27.33
CA GLN A 99 65.86 -9.93 26.09
C GLN A 99 65.33 -11.34 26.32
N LEU A 100 66.02 -12.15 27.13
CA LEU A 100 65.61 -13.51 27.50
C LEU A 100 64.28 -13.50 28.27
N ARG A 101 64.10 -12.56 29.21
CA ARG A 101 62.84 -12.37 29.93
C ARG A 101 61.72 -11.87 29.01
N ALA A 102 62.02 -10.93 28.12
CA ALA A 102 61.06 -10.42 27.15
C ALA A 102 60.57 -11.53 26.21
N LEU A 103 61.47 -12.42 25.77
CA LEU A 103 61.13 -13.58 24.97
C LEU A 103 60.18 -14.53 25.72
N GLY A 104 60.38 -14.71 27.02
CA GLY A 104 59.47 -15.51 27.86
C GLY A 104 58.07 -14.94 27.98
N GLY A 105 57.93 -13.61 27.92
CA GLY A 105 56.63 -12.95 27.87
C GLY A 105 55.88 -13.14 26.55
N LEU A 106 56.58 -13.54 25.48
CA LEU A 106 56.03 -13.78 24.14
C LEU A 106 55.96 -15.28 23.78
N SER A 107 56.32 -16.18 24.69
CA SER A 107 56.27 -17.62 24.42
C SER A 107 54.83 -18.08 24.25
N GLU A 108 54.52 -18.68 23.10
CA GLU A 108 53.25 -19.38 22.87
C GLU A 108 53.25 -20.76 23.53
N VAL A 109 52.07 -21.35 23.72
CA VAL A 109 51.90 -22.72 24.26
C VAL A 109 52.72 -23.75 23.47
N GLN A 110 52.88 -23.53 22.17
CA GLN A 110 53.60 -24.43 21.28
C GLN A 110 55.14 -24.36 21.41
N THR A 111 55.68 -23.27 21.99
CA THR A 111 57.13 -23.06 22.12
C THR A 111 57.60 -23.01 23.57
N GLU A 112 56.69 -23.22 24.54
CA GLU A 112 56.96 -23.04 25.96
C GLU A 112 58.01 -24.03 26.50
N THR A 113 57.95 -25.27 26.02
CA THR A 113 58.86 -26.33 26.46
C THR A 113 60.29 -26.02 26.04
N GLU A 114 60.50 -25.71 24.78
CA GLU A 114 61.78 -25.40 24.17
C GLU A 114 62.32 -24.06 24.69
N PHE A 115 61.43 -23.08 24.93
CA PHE A 115 61.81 -21.84 25.59
C PHE A 115 62.33 -22.10 27.01
N ARG A 116 61.68 -22.98 27.78
CA ARG A 116 62.10 -23.28 29.16
C ARG A 116 63.46 -23.97 29.21
N GLU A 117 63.71 -24.90 28.29
CA GLU A 117 65.00 -25.58 28.14
C GLU A 117 66.11 -24.59 27.75
N PHE A 118 65.85 -23.75 26.75
CA PHE A 118 66.75 -22.69 26.34
C PHE A 118 66.99 -21.67 27.48
N TYR A 119 65.95 -21.21 28.16
CA TYR A 119 66.03 -20.23 29.25
C TYR A 119 66.95 -20.71 30.36
N LYS A 120 66.82 -22.00 30.74
CA LYS A 120 67.68 -22.59 31.75
C LYS A 120 69.15 -22.62 31.29
N ALA A 121 69.41 -23.15 30.10
CA ALA A 121 70.76 -23.22 29.55
C ALA A 121 71.42 -21.84 29.40
N ALA A 122 70.67 -20.86 28.90
CA ALA A 122 71.13 -19.48 28.74
C ALA A 122 71.34 -18.79 30.08
N SER A 123 70.46 -18.98 31.06
CA SER A 123 70.62 -18.40 32.41
C SER A 123 71.85 -18.96 33.12
N ASP A 124 72.09 -20.27 33.03
CA ASP A 124 73.25 -20.93 33.62
C ASP A 124 74.55 -20.42 32.95
N LEU A 125 74.55 -20.26 31.62
CA LEU A 125 75.67 -19.71 30.85
C LEU A 125 75.97 -18.24 31.19
N LEU A 126 74.93 -17.41 31.30
CA LEU A 126 75.08 -16.00 31.67
C LEU A 126 75.63 -15.85 33.10
N ASP A 127 75.15 -16.65 34.05
CA ASP A 127 75.69 -16.64 35.43
C ASP A 127 77.17 -17.04 35.45
N GLU A 128 77.55 -18.05 34.67
CA GLU A 128 78.94 -18.48 34.51
C GLU A 128 79.83 -17.33 33.97
N TRP A 129 79.38 -16.59 32.97
CA TRP A 129 80.10 -15.43 32.44
C TRP A 129 80.17 -14.28 33.44
N VAL A 130 79.11 -13.99 34.19
CA VAL A 130 79.14 -12.99 35.27
C VAL A 130 80.18 -13.37 36.32
N GLN A 131 80.24 -14.65 36.72
CA GLN A 131 81.25 -15.14 37.66
C GLN A 131 82.67 -15.06 37.07
N PHE A 132 82.84 -15.37 35.78
CA PHE A 132 84.11 -15.22 35.06
C PHE A 132 84.64 -13.78 35.14
N TYR A 133 83.82 -12.79 34.77
CA TYR A 133 84.20 -11.37 34.80
C TYR A 133 84.46 -10.84 36.22
N ARG A 134 83.71 -11.32 37.21
CA ARG A 134 83.89 -10.96 38.63
C ARG A 134 85.21 -11.50 39.19
N ASN A 135 85.55 -12.74 38.87
CA ASN A 135 86.72 -13.43 39.42
C ASN A 135 87.98 -13.24 38.56
N TYR A 136 87.88 -12.64 37.37
CA TYR A 136 88.97 -12.54 36.38
C TYR A 136 90.29 -12.01 36.94
N ASN A 137 90.26 -10.89 37.69
CA ASN A 137 91.47 -10.26 38.24
C ASN A 137 91.98 -10.97 39.51
N ASN A 138 91.27 -11.98 40.02
CA ASN A 138 91.65 -12.72 41.22
C ASN A 138 92.16 -14.12 40.84
N SER A 139 93.49 -14.28 40.80
CA SER A 139 94.14 -15.54 40.45
C SER A 139 93.86 -16.69 41.41
N SER A 140 93.37 -16.40 42.63
CA SER A 140 93.00 -17.42 43.63
C SER A 140 91.59 -17.99 43.46
N LEU A 141 90.74 -17.34 42.66
CA LEU A 141 89.36 -17.79 42.43
C LEU A 141 89.25 -18.56 41.10
N PRO A 142 88.51 -19.68 41.09
CA PRO A 142 88.26 -20.43 39.88
C PRO A 142 87.37 -19.64 38.91
N THR A 143 87.72 -19.68 37.63
CA THR A 143 86.88 -19.23 36.50
C THR A 143 86.78 -20.35 35.49
N ARG A 144 86.37 -21.53 35.97
CA ARG A 144 86.18 -22.67 35.10
C ARG A 144 85.02 -22.36 34.17
N LEU A 145 85.29 -22.48 32.88
CA LEU A 145 84.24 -22.43 31.87
C LEU A 145 83.77 -23.86 31.60
N THR A 146 82.46 -24.08 31.58
CA THR A 146 81.89 -25.39 31.32
C THR A 146 82.09 -25.74 29.85
N ALA A 147 82.73 -26.87 29.58
CA ALA A 147 82.94 -27.35 28.21
C ALA A 147 81.59 -27.56 27.51
N ASN A 148 81.46 -27.06 26.29
CA ASN A 148 80.26 -27.13 25.45
C ASN A 148 79.00 -26.43 26.00
N ALA A 149 79.08 -25.64 27.09
CA ALA A 149 77.90 -24.93 27.61
C ALA A 149 77.35 -23.89 26.62
N TYR A 150 78.24 -23.20 25.90
CA TYR A 150 77.86 -22.32 24.80
C TYR A 150 77.20 -23.11 23.66
N ASP A 151 77.83 -24.19 23.20
CA ASP A 151 77.32 -25.00 22.08
C ASP A 151 75.94 -25.58 22.39
N ASN A 152 75.75 -26.14 23.59
CA ASN A 152 74.46 -26.66 24.06
C ASN A 152 73.39 -25.55 24.11
N THR A 153 73.74 -24.35 24.59
CA THR A 153 72.82 -23.21 24.65
C THR A 153 72.41 -22.74 23.25
N ILE A 154 73.36 -22.69 22.32
CA ILE A 154 73.11 -22.31 20.93
C ILE A 154 72.27 -23.38 20.22
N ASP A 155 72.48 -24.66 20.49
CA ASP A 155 71.69 -25.73 19.89
C ASP A 155 70.23 -25.72 20.41
N SER A 156 70.01 -25.48 21.72
CA SER A 156 68.65 -25.23 22.24
C SER A 156 68.03 -23.96 21.64
N LEU A 157 68.82 -22.89 21.44
CA LEU A 157 68.35 -21.65 20.82
C LEU A 157 67.98 -21.86 19.35
N ARG A 158 68.75 -22.64 18.59
CA ARG A 158 68.45 -23.01 17.20
C ARG A 158 67.14 -23.77 17.12
N THR A 159 66.95 -24.75 18.00
CA THR A 159 65.71 -25.53 18.07
C THR A 159 64.51 -24.63 18.34
N LEU A 160 64.62 -23.71 19.31
CA LEU A 160 63.59 -22.71 19.59
C LEU A 160 63.37 -21.75 18.40
N ALA A 161 64.43 -21.32 17.73
CA ALA A 161 64.38 -20.44 16.57
C ALA A 161 63.64 -21.08 15.40
N ASP A 162 63.93 -22.35 15.13
CA ASP A 162 63.30 -23.12 14.06
C ASP A 162 61.80 -23.28 14.33
N GLN A 163 61.41 -23.57 15.57
CA GLN A 163 60.01 -23.63 15.96
C GLN A 163 59.31 -22.26 15.90
N GLN A 164 59.94 -21.20 16.40
CA GLN A 164 59.39 -19.83 16.30
C GLN A 164 59.18 -19.40 14.83
N SER A 165 60.13 -19.75 13.96
CA SER A 165 60.00 -19.51 12.53
C SER A 165 58.88 -20.33 11.90
N ALA A 166 58.67 -21.57 12.33
CA ALA A 166 57.57 -22.41 11.87
C ALA A 166 56.21 -21.84 12.28
N VAL A 167 56.07 -21.42 13.55
CA VAL A 167 54.86 -20.77 14.08
C VAL A 167 54.57 -19.46 13.32
N ALA A 168 55.58 -18.61 13.10
CA ALA A 168 55.40 -17.37 12.34
C ALA A 168 54.91 -17.62 10.90
N LEU A 169 55.44 -18.64 10.24
CA LEU A 169 55.03 -19.04 8.89
C LEU A 169 53.58 -19.56 8.88
N GLU A 170 53.23 -20.42 9.83
CA GLU A 170 51.87 -20.93 10.01
C GLU A 170 50.88 -19.77 10.20
N ARG A 171 51.18 -18.84 11.12
CA ARG A 171 50.36 -17.64 11.37
C ARG A 171 50.21 -16.77 10.13
N SER A 172 51.27 -16.59 9.33
CA SER A 172 51.20 -15.85 8.06
C SER A 172 50.23 -16.50 7.07
N THR A 173 50.29 -17.82 6.92
CA THR A 173 49.37 -18.54 6.00
C THR A 173 47.92 -18.51 6.49
N VAL A 174 47.70 -18.56 7.80
CA VAL A 174 46.37 -18.41 8.41
C VAL A 174 45.82 -17.01 8.17
N ILE A 175 46.64 -15.95 8.29
CA ILE A 175 46.24 -14.58 7.94
C ILE A 175 45.78 -14.51 6.49
N ASP A 176 46.61 -14.95 5.54
CA ASP A 176 46.31 -14.81 4.12
C ASP A 176 45.02 -15.55 3.74
N ASN A 177 44.85 -16.77 4.26
CA ASN A 177 43.63 -17.55 4.04
C ASN A 177 42.41 -16.88 4.67
N THR A 178 42.54 -16.33 5.89
CA THR A 178 41.45 -15.64 6.60
C THR A 178 41.05 -14.37 5.87
N ILE A 179 42.00 -13.56 5.40
CA ILE A 179 41.75 -12.35 4.61
C ILE A 179 40.99 -12.72 3.34
N GLN A 180 41.53 -13.66 2.54
CA GLN A 180 40.93 -14.01 1.25
C GLN A 180 39.51 -14.58 1.39
N LEU A 181 39.31 -15.45 2.38
CA LEU A 181 38.00 -16.07 2.62
C LEU A 181 36.98 -15.03 3.09
N THR A 182 37.37 -14.17 4.02
CA THR A 182 36.54 -13.08 4.53
C THR A 182 36.15 -12.08 3.45
N ASP A 183 37.11 -11.65 2.61
CA ASP A 183 36.85 -10.70 1.53
C ASP A 183 35.91 -11.31 0.48
N ARG A 184 36.09 -12.59 0.13
CA ARG A 184 35.16 -13.30 -0.77
C ARG A 184 33.75 -13.39 -0.19
N ILE A 185 33.60 -13.76 1.09
CA ILE A 185 32.29 -13.79 1.76
C ILE A 185 31.64 -12.41 1.73
N THR A 186 32.41 -11.36 2.06
CA THR A 186 31.90 -9.98 2.09
C THR A 186 31.44 -9.53 0.70
N ILE A 187 32.22 -9.80 -0.35
CA ILE A 187 31.86 -9.47 -1.73
C ILE A 187 30.60 -10.25 -2.16
N ILE A 188 30.54 -11.56 -1.91
CA ILE A 188 29.39 -12.40 -2.26
C ILE A 188 28.13 -11.93 -1.52
N ALA A 189 28.23 -11.62 -0.23
CA ALA A 189 27.13 -11.09 0.57
C ALA A 189 26.62 -9.76 -0.01
N PHE A 190 27.54 -8.86 -0.38
CA PHE A 190 27.19 -7.56 -0.96
C PHE A 190 26.50 -7.70 -2.32
N VAL A 191 27.08 -8.47 -3.25
CA VAL A 191 26.49 -8.72 -4.58
C VAL A 191 25.13 -9.42 -4.48
N SER A 192 25.00 -10.39 -3.58
CA SER A 192 23.74 -11.09 -3.33
C SER A 192 22.69 -10.13 -2.77
N SER A 193 23.07 -9.27 -1.82
CA SER A 193 22.16 -8.28 -1.23
C SER A 193 21.66 -7.26 -2.26
N ILE A 194 22.53 -6.80 -3.16
CA ILE A 194 22.16 -5.91 -4.28
C ILE A 194 21.19 -6.61 -5.21
N THR A 195 21.49 -7.85 -5.59
CA THR A 195 20.66 -8.64 -6.51
C THR A 195 19.28 -8.89 -5.92
N ILE A 196 19.20 -9.31 -4.66
CA ILE A 196 17.94 -9.54 -3.96
C ILE A 196 17.15 -8.23 -3.84
N THR A 197 17.81 -7.13 -3.47
CA THR A 197 17.18 -5.80 -3.37
C THR A 197 16.63 -5.35 -4.72
N LEU A 198 17.38 -5.52 -5.81
CA LEU A 198 16.95 -5.16 -7.15
C LEU A 198 15.72 -5.99 -7.59
N VAL A 199 15.75 -7.31 -7.37
CA VAL A 199 14.61 -8.19 -7.68
C VAL A 199 13.37 -7.79 -6.89
N LEU A 200 13.52 -7.49 -5.60
CA LEU A 200 12.45 -7.05 -4.71
C LEU A 200 11.82 -5.74 -5.21
N ILE A 201 12.64 -4.74 -5.54
CA ILE A 201 12.21 -3.44 -6.06
C ILE A 201 11.50 -3.61 -7.40
N LEU A 202 12.08 -4.34 -8.35
CA LEU A 202 11.49 -4.57 -9.67
C LEU A 202 10.14 -5.29 -9.57
N THR A 203 10.03 -6.26 -8.66
CA THR A 203 8.76 -6.97 -8.40
C THR A 203 7.71 -6.02 -7.81
N LEU A 204 8.09 -5.16 -6.86
CA LEU A 204 7.20 -4.16 -6.26
C LEU A 204 6.69 -3.17 -7.32
N ILE A 205 7.57 -2.65 -8.17
CA ILE A 205 7.23 -1.72 -9.26
C ILE A 205 6.30 -2.40 -10.26
N ARG A 206 6.66 -3.60 -10.75
CA ARG A 206 5.83 -4.31 -11.75
C ARG A 206 4.43 -4.59 -11.25
N THR A 207 4.31 -5.09 -10.02
CA THR A 207 3.01 -5.43 -9.44
C THR A 207 2.17 -4.19 -9.20
N THR A 208 2.74 -3.13 -8.63
CA THR A 208 2.04 -1.87 -8.35
C THR A 208 1.56 -1.18 -9.63
N ASN A 209 2.44 -1.04 -10.63
CA ASN A 209 2.09 -0.40 -11.90
C ASN A 209 1.00 -1.18 -12.65
N ALA A 210 1.05 -2.51 -12.64
CA ALA A 210 0.02 -3.32 -13.27
C ALA A 210 -1.35 -3.08 -12.62
N SER A 211 -1.41 -2.96 -11.30
CA SER A 211 -2.66 -2.70 -10.56
C SER A 211 -3.19 -1.29 -10.81
N LEU A 212 -2.33 -0.28 -10.76
CA LEU A 212 -2.72 1.11 -11.08
C LEU A 212 -3.20 1.26 -12.52
N PHE A 213 -2.57 0.58 -13.48
CA PHE A 213 -3.00 0.60 -14.88
C PHE A 213 -4.41 0.03 -15.05
N ARG A 214 -4.75 -1.07 -14.36
CA ARG A 214 -6.10 -1.64 -14.40
C ARG A 214 -7.14 -0.70 -13.82
N LEU A 215 -6.84 -0.08 -12.68
CA LEU A 215 -7.74 0.90 -12.07
C LEU A 215 -7.98 2.09 -13.02
N ARG A 216 -6.90 2.62 -13.61
CA ARG A 216 -6.97 3.69 -14.60
C ARG A 216 -7.86 3.31 -15.79
N VAL A 217 -7.66 2.13 -16.38
CA VAL A 217 -8.48 1.64 -17.50
C VAL A 217 -9.94 1.50 -17.09
N GLY A 218 -10.22 0.99 -15.89
CA GLY A 218 -11.58 0.87 -15.37
C GLY A 218 -12.28 2.23 -15.24
N VAL A 219 -11.57 3.22 -14.70
CA VAL A 219 -12.07 4.60 -14.57
C VAL A 219 -12.24 5.28 -15.94
N GLU A 220 -11.31 5.11 -16.87
CA GLU A 220 -11.42 5.66 -18.23
C GLU A 220 -12.62 5.08 -18.98
N ARG A 221 -12.88 3.77 -18.85
CA ARG A 221 -14.07 3.14 -19.45
C ARG A 221 -15.37 3.68 -18.86
N PHE A 222 -15.42 3.82 -17.53
CA PHE A 222 -16.57 4.40 -16.85
C PHE A 222 -16.80 5.85 -17.28
N GLY A 223 -15.74 6.66 -17.37
CA GLY A 223 -15.80 8.04 -17.88
C GLY A 223 -16.21 8.14 -19.35
N ALA A 224 -15.98 7.10 -20.15
CA ALA A 224 -16.45 7.00 -21.54
C ALA A 224 -17.92 6.57 -21.67
N GLY A 225 -18.64 6.34 -20.56
CA GLY A 225 -20.06 6.00 -20.53
C GLY A 225 -20.37 4.52 -20.29
N ASP A 226 -19.36 3.66 -20.14
CA ASP A 226 -19.57 2.24 -19.78
C ASP A 226 -19.79 2.11 -18.26
N LEU A 227 -20.99 2.45 -17.80
CA LEU A 227 -21.40 2.37 -16.39
C LEU A 227 -21.57 0.93 -15.88
N THR A 228 -21.50 -0.06 -16.78
CA THR A 228 -21.64 -1.49 -16.43
C THR A 228 -20.32 -2.15 -16.05
N HIS A 229 -19.21 -1.51 -16.40
CA HIS A 229 -17.89 -2.04 -16.10
C HIS A 229 -17.66 -2.10 -14.57
N ARG A 230 -17.07 -3.20 -14.11
CA ARG A 230 -16.67 -3.39 -12.72
C ARG A 230 -15.19 -3.79 -12.68
N ILE A 231 -14.47 -3.23 -11.72
CA ILE A 231 -13.06 -3.55 -11.50
C ILE A 231 -12.99 -4.82 -10.65
N ASP A 232 -12.17 -5.78 -11.06
CA ASP A 232 -12.02 -7.08 -10.37
C ASP A 232 -11.34 -6.90 -8.99
N GLU A 233 -12.14 -7.03 -7.93
CA GLU A 233 -11.73 -6.84 -6.54
C GLU A 233 -10.85 -7.99 -6.01
N ASN A 234 -10.90 -9.18 -6.62
CA ASN A 234 -10.18 -10.36 -6.14
C ASN A 234 -8.72 -10.42 -6.62
N ARG A 235 -8.37 -9.58 -7.60
CA ARG A 235 -7.03 -9.57 -8.21
C ARG A 235 -5.98 -8.86 -7.37
N ASP A 236 -6.41 -7.85 -6.63
CA ASP A 236 -5.55 -7.04 -5.79
C ASP A 236 -5.96 -7.23 -4.33
N ALA A 237 -5.10 -6.82 -3.41
CA ALA A 237 -5.36 -6.96 -1.98
C ALA A 237 -5.08 -5.64 -1.25
N GLY A 238 -5.67 -5.48 -0.07
CA GLY A 238 -5.50 -4.30 0.77
C GLY A 238 -6.09 -3.04 0.12
N GLU A 239 -5.29 -1.99 0.04
CA GLU A 239 -5.74 -0.64 -0.34
C GLU A 239 -6.27 -0.57 -1.77
N ILE A 240 -5.66 -1.31 -2.71
CA ILE A 240 -6.11 -1.32 -4.11
C ILE A 240 -7.46 -2.04 -4.25
N ALA A 241 -7.66 -3.14 -3.52
CA ALA A 241 -8.94 -3.85 -3.51
C ALA A 241 -10.05 -2.97 -2.93
N ASN A 242 -9.76 -2.26 -1.84
CA ASN A 242 -10.71 -1.34 -1.22
C ASN A 242 -11.09 -0.18 -2.17
N LEU A 243 -10.13 0.34 -2.93
CA LEU A 243 -10.40 1.35 -3.95
C LEU A 243 -11.24 0.82 -5.11
N ALA A 244 -11.00 -0.42 -5.56
CA ALA A 244 -11.82 -1.09 -6.57
C ALA A 244 -13.26 -1.30 -6.08
N GLN A 245 -13.44 -1.75 -4.83
CA GLN A 245 -14.75 -1.91 -4.21
C GLN A 245 -15.49 -0.56 -4.13
N THR A 246 -14.85 0.47 -3.58
CA THR A 246 -15.44 1.82 -3.47
C THR A 246 -15.83 2.37 -4.84
N PHE A 247 -15.01 2.11 -5.86
CA PHE A 247 -15.33 2.48 -7.24
C PHE A 247 -16.56 1.72 -7.78
N ASN A 248 -16.64 0.41 -7.55
CA ASN A 248 -17.78 -0.40 -7.98
C ASN A 248 -19.09 0.02 -7.29
N GLU A 249 -19.04 0.35 -6.00
CA GLU A 249 -20.19 0.90 -5.25
C GLU A 249 -20.65 2.24 -5.81
N MET A 250 -19.72 3.15 -6.09
CA MET A 250 -19.99 4.45 -6.73
C MET A 250 -20.63 4.26 -8.11
N SER A 251 -20.08 3.34 -8.92
CA SER A 251 -20.58 3.03 -10.25
C SER A 251 -22.01 2.48 -10.21
N ALA A 252 -22.33 1.62 -9.23
CA ALA A 252 -23.67 1.08 -9.05
C ALA A 252 -24.67 2.18 -8.63
N SER A 253 -24.28 3.02 -7.67
CA SER A 253 -25.11 4.15 -7.21
C SER A 253 -25.44 5.13 -8.34
N LEU A 254 -24.43 5.47 -9.16
CA LEU A 254 -24.62 6.37 -10.31
C LEU A 254 -25.54 5.74 -11.37
N GLN A 255 -25.40 4.44 -11.63
CA GLN A 255 -26.26 3.71 -12.56
C GLN A 255 -27.73 3.75 -12.10
N THR A 256 -28.00 3.51 -10.81
CA THR A 256 -29.36 3.62 -10.24
C THR A 256 -29.89 5.04 -10.37
N ALA A 257 -29.12 6.04 -9.94
CA ALA A 257 -29.54 7.44 -10.01
C ALA A 257 -29.86 7.89 -11.45
N MET A 258 -29.10 7.41 -12.44
CA MET A 258 -29.35 7.73 -13.85
C MET A 258 -30.58 7.01 -14.40
N SER A 259 -30.87 5.79 -13.93
CA SER A 259 -32.12 5.10 -14.23
C SER A 259 -33.33 5.86 -13.68
N ASP A 260 -33.29 6.22 -12.40
CA ASP A 260 -34.37 6.94 -11.72
C ASP A 260 -34.62 8.30 -12.37
N LEU A 261 -33.56 9.01 -12.77
CA LEU A 261 -33.66 10.28 -13.48
C LEU A 261 -34.35 10.11 -14.84
N ASN A 262 -34.01 9.06 -15.59
CA ASN A 262 -34.62 8.80 -16.90
C ASN A 262 -36.10 8.42 -16.76
N GLU A 263 -36.46 7.64 -15.75
CA GLU A 263 -37.85 7.29 -15.44
C GLU A 263 -38.66 8.55 -15.07
N ALA A 264 -38.18 9.34 -14.10
CA ALA A 264 -38.83 10.57 -13.70
C ALA A 264 -38.96 11.58 -14.85
N ARG A 265 -37.97 11.62 -15.75
CA ARG A 265 -38.03 12.45 -16.96
C ARG A 265 -39.11 11.94 -17.92
N ALA A 266 -39.19 10.63 -18.16
CA ALA A 266 -40.19 10.04 -19.03
C ALA A 266 -41.62 10.32 -18.51
N ASP A 267 -41.84 10.18 -17.20
CA ASP A 267 -43.12 10.49 -16.56
C ASP A 267 -43.48 11.98 -16.72
N ALA A 268 -42.51 12.87 -16.53
CA ALA A 268 -42.71 14.31 -16.71
C ALA A 268 -43.04 14.68 -18.16
N GLU A 269 -42.36 14.06 -19.14
CA GLU A 269 -42.63 14.24 -20.56
C GLU A 269 -44.04 13.73 -20.93
N ALA A 270 -44.43 12.54 -20.44
CA ALA A 270 -45.77 11.98 -20.65
C ALA A 270 -46.88 12.87 -20.04
N ALA A 271 -46.68 13.38 -18.83
CA ALA A 271 -47.62 14.30 -18.19
C ALA A 271 -47.75 15.63 -18.98
N ASN A 272 -46.63 16.14 -19.50
CA ASN A 272 -46.63 17.36 -20.30
C ASN A 272 -47.32 17.16 -21.66
N GLU A 273 -47.15 16.00 -22.28
CA GLU A 273 -47.86 15.63 -23.52
C GLU A 273 -49.36 15.51 -23.27
N ALA A 274 -49.78 14.81 -22.21
CA ALA A 274 -51.18 14.70 -21.82
C ALA A 274 -51.83 16.07 -21.55
N LYS A 275 -51.13 16.96 -20.85
CA LYS A 275 -51.57 18.35 -20.63
C LYS A 275 -51.73 19.11 -21.94
N SER A 276 -50.79 18.95 -22.87
CA SER A 276 -50.81 19.62 -24.17
C SER A 276 -51.99 19.13 -25.03
N MET A 277 -52.23 17.81 -25.06
CA MET A 277 -53.39 17.21 -25.72
C MET A 277 -54.71 17.71 -25.11
N PHE A 278 -54.80 17.75 -23.77
CA PHE A 278 -55.98 18.27 -23.08
C PHE A 278 -56.28 19.72 -23.47
N LEU A 279 -55.29 20.61 -23.44
CA LEU A 279 -55.47 22.02 -23.80
C LEU A 279 -55.87 22.20 -25.27
N ALA A 280 -55.27 21.42 -26.18
CA ALA A 280 -55.63 21.45 -27.60
C ALA A 280 -57.10 21.01 -27.82
N ASN A 281 -57.52 19.93 -27.17
CA ASN A 281 -58.90 19.43 -27.24
C ASN A 281 -59.88 20.44 -26.67
N VAL A 282 -59.62 20.97 -25.46
CA VAL A 282 -60.44 22.02 -24.85
C VAL A 282 -60.56 23.24 -25.77
N SER A 283 -59.45 23.70 -26.37
CA SER A 283 -59.50 24.83 -27.28
C SER A 283 -60.36 24.56 -28.51
N HIS A 284 -60.36 23.33 -29.02
CA HIS A 284 -61.19 22.94 -30.17
C HIS A 284 -62.67 22.90 -29.80
N GLU A 285 -63.01 22.23 -28.69
CA GLU A 285 -64.38 22.06 -28.22
C GLU A 285 -65.02 23.37 -27.76
N LEU A 286 -64.23 24.36 -27.31
CA LEU A 286 -64.73 25.72 -27.02
C LEU A 286 -65.03 26.50 -28.31
N ARG A 287 -64.20 26.34 -29.35
CA ARG A 287 -64.30 27.14 -30.59
C ARG A 287 -65.55 26.79 -31.40
N THR A 288 -65.92 25.51 -31.48
CA THR A 288 -67.08 25.05 -32.28
C THR A 288 -68.41 25.70 -31.88
N PRO A 289 -68.87 25.61 -30.62
CA PRO A 289 -70.12 26.24 -30.20
C PRO A 289 -70.03 27.77 -30.21
N LEU A 290 -68.86 28.35 -29.93
CA LEU A 290 -68.67 29.80 -30.00
C LEU A 290 -68.82 30.32 -31.44
N ASN A 291 -68.22 29.63 -32.41
CA ASN A 291 -68.36 29.97 -33.83
C ASN A 291 -69.80 29.79 -34.32
N ALA A 292 -70.53 28.79 -33.81
CA ALA A 292 -71.95 28.63 -34.11
C ALA A 292 -72.75 29.83 -33.57
N ILE A 293 -72.54 30.24 -32.32
CA ILE A 293 -73.21 31.43 -31.73
C ILE A 293 -72.94 32.67 -32.56
N ILE A 294 -71.68 32.94 -32.92
CA ILE A 294 -71.31 34.11 -33.72
C ILE A 294 -71.94 34.03 -35.10
N GLY A 295 -71.78 32.91 -35.83
CA GLY A 295 -72.27 32.77 -37.20
C GLY A 295 -73.78 32.87 -37.33
N TYR A 296 -74.54 32.20 -36.46
CA TYR A 296 -76.00 32.33 -36.46
C TYR A 296 -76.47 33.72 -36.02
N SER A 297 -75.73 34.39 -35.12
CA SER A 297 -76.06 35.77 -34.72
C SER A 297 -75.81 36.77 -35.85
N GLU A 298 -74.73 36.59 -36.63
CA GLU A 298 -74.43 37.39 -37.82
C GLU A 298 -75.48 37.16 -38.91
N MET A 299 -75.89 35.92 -39.17
CA MET A 299 -76.98 35.60 -40.12
C MET A 299 -78.31 36.29 -39.73
N LEU A 300 -78.70 36.22 -38.45
CA LEU A 300 -79.89 36.92 -37.95
C LEU A 300 -79.78 38.44 -38.07
N GLN A 301 -78.57 38.99 -37.92
CA GLN A 301 -78.33 40.43 -38.08
C GLN A 301 -78.46 40.87 -39.55
N ASP A 302 -77.94 40.08 -40.49
CA ASP A 302 -78.05 40.33 -41.92
C ASP A 302 -79.52 40.24 -42.39
N GLU A 303 -80.26 39.20 -41.95
CA GLU A 303 -81.69 39.04 -42.27
C GLU A 303 -82.58 40.19 -41.75
N LEU A 304 -82.20 40.84 -40.65
CA LEU A 304 -82.89 42.04 -40.14
C LEU A 304 -82.54 43.31 -40.91
N GLY A 305 -81.39 43.33 -41.60
CA GLY A 305 -80.88 44.47 -42.36
C GLY A 305 -81.36 44.51 -43.81
N ASP A 306 -81.61 43.33 -44.40
CA ASP A 306 -82.18 43.18 -45.74
C ASP A 306 -83.70 43.43 -45.68
N GLY A 307 -84.19 44.43 -46.41
CA GLY A 307 -85.59 44.90 -46.36
C GLY A 307 -86.66 43.93 -46.91
N ASP A 308 -86.34 42.64 -46.99
CA ASP A 308 -87.22 41.55 -47.42
C ASP A 308 -88.08 41.03 -46.24
N ALA A 309 -89.07 40.19 -46.54
CA ALA A 309 -89.94 39.62 -45.52
C ALA A 309 -89.19 38.55 -44.71
N ILE A 310 -89.05 38.77 -43.40
CA ILE A 310 -88.40 37.84 -42.46
C ILE A 310 -89.09 36.47 -42.49
N ASP A 311 -88.32 35.43 -42.79
CA ASP A 311 -88.75 34.04 -42.58
C ASP A 311 -88.72 33.73 -41.08
N ARG A 312 -89.89 33.76 -40.45
CA ARG A 312 -90.02 33.56 -39.00
C ARG A 312 -89.61 32.17 -38.54
N ASP A 313 -89.73 31.16 -39.40
CA ASP A 313 -89.39 29.79 -39.03
C ASP A 313 -87.86 29.61 -39.02
N GLN A 314 -87.18 30.16 -40.03
CA GLN A 314 -85.71 30.23 -40.08
C GLN A 314 -85.14 31.06 -38.92
N PHE A 315 -85.72 32.24 -38.67
CA PHE A 315 -85.32 33.13 -37.58
C PHE A 315 -85.44 32.46 -36.19
N HIS A 316 -86.53 31.70 -35.98
CA HIS A 316 -86.72 30.92 -34.76
C HIS A 316 -85.72 29.76 -34.65
N HIS A 317 -85.40 29.10 -35.77
CA HIS A 317 -84.40 28.03 -35.81
C HIS A 317 -83.01 28.54 -35.44
N ASP A 318 -82.56 29.66 -35.99
CA ASP A 318 -81.23 30.21 -35.74
C ASP A 318 -81.09 30.71 -34.29
N LEU A 319 -82.12 31.36 -33.75
CA LEU A 319 -82.18 31.69 -32.31
C LEU A 319 -82.11 30.44 -31.42
N THR A 320 -82.80 29.37 -31.80
CA THR A 320 -82.77 28.10 -31.08
C THR A 320 -81.37 27.50 -31.10
N THR A 321 -80.67 27.57 -32.24
CA THR A 321 -79.30 27.06 -32.40
C THR A 321 -78.28 27.87 -31.61
N ILE A 322 -78.44 29.20 -31.52
CA ILE A 322 -77.62 30.06 -30.66
C ILE A 322 -77.80 29.68 -29.19
N ILE A 323 -79.04 29.55 -28.72
CA ILE A 323 -79.36 29.20 -27.33
C ILE A 323 -78.78 27.81 -27.00
N PHE A 324 -78.93 26.85 -27.91
CA PHE A 324 -78.39 25.51 -27.76
C PHE A 324 -76.86 25.52 -27.65
N SER A 325 -76.17 26.20 -28.59
CA SER A 325 -74.71 26.32 -28.59
C SER A 325 -74.17 27.04 -27.35
N GLY A 326 -74.88 28.07 -26.87
CA GLY A 326 -74.54 28.76 -25.61
C GLY A 326 -74.68 27.87 -24.37
N ARG A 327 -75.71 27.02 -24.33
CA ARG A 327 -75.87 26.02 -23.25
C ARG A 327 -74.78 24.96 -23.30
N GLN A 328 -74.43 24.45 -24.48
CA GLN A 328 -73.33 23.50 -24.65
C GLN A 328 -71.99 24.10 -24.20
N LEU A 329 -71.70 25.35 -24.58
CA LEU A 329 -70.48 26.04 -24.16
C LEU A 329 -70.41 26.22 -22.63
N LEU A 330 -71.52 26.60 -22.00
CA LEU A 330 -71.59 26.76 -20.55
C LEU A 330 -71.37 25.43 -19.81
N ALA A 331 -71.92 24.33 -20.33
CA ALA A 331 -71.69 22.99 -19.79
C ALA A 331 -70.19 22.64 -19.85
N LEU A 332 -69.55 22.85 -21.01
CA LEU A 332 -68.13 22.55 -21.19
C LEU A 332 -67.21 23.40 -20.29
N ILE A 333 -67.55 24.68 -20.06
CA ILE A 333 -66.84 25.53 -19.10
C ILE A 333 -66.97 24.99 -17.66
N ASN A 334 -68.17 24.55 -17.27
CA ASN A 334 -68.40 23.98 -15.95
C ASN A 334 -67.62 22.67 -15.77
N ASP A 335 -67.57 21.81 -16.78
CA ASP A 335 -66.79 20.58 -16.75
C ASP A 335 -65.28 20.85 -16.56
N ILE A 336 -64.74 21.86 -17.23
CA ILE A 336 -63.33 22.30 -17.05
C ILE A 336 -63.09 22.86 -15.64
N LEU A 337 -64.03 23.65 -15.13
CA LEU A 337 -63.94 24.21 -13.77
C LEU A 337 -63.99 23.10 -12.71
N ASP A 338 -64.85 22.11 -12.89
CA ASP A 338 -64.96 20.98 -11.98
C ASP A 338 -63.72 20.09 -12.04
N LEU A 339 -63.14 19.86 -13.22
CA LEU A 339 -61.84 19.20 -13.34
C LEU A 339 -60.73 19.98 -12.60
N SER A 340 -60.67 21.30 -12.76
CA SER A 340 -59.69 22.14 -12.05
C SER A 340 -59.87 22.11 -10.52
N LYS A 341 -61.11 22.05 -10.03
CA LYS A 341 -61.39 21.86 -8.59
C LYS A 341 -60.92 20.49 -8.11
N ILE A 342 -61.06 19.44 -8.92
CA ILE A 342 -60.55 18.09 -8.59
C ILE A 342 -59.03 18.11 -8.50
N GLU A 343 -58.34 18.66 -9.52
CA GLU A 343 -56.86 18.71 -9.56
C GLU A 343 -56.26 19.52 -8.39
N THR A 344 -56.92 20.60 -7.99
CA THR A 344 -56.47 21.43 -6.86
C THR A 344 -56.92 20.90 -5.49
N GLY A 345 -57.61 19.75 -5.44
CA GLY A 345 -58.14 19.17 -4.21
C GLY A 345 -59.25 20.01 -3.55
N LYS A 346 -59.88 20.92 -4.30
CA LYS A 346 -60.92 21.85 -3.81
C LYS A 346 -62.34 21.34 -4.05
N MET A 347 -62.52 20.22 -4.75
CA MET A 347 -63.83 19.62 -4.92
C MET A 347 -64.28 18.97 -3.60
N SER A 348 -65.33 19.51 -2.99
CA SER A 348 -65.97 18.88 -1.84
C SER A 348 -66.90 17.76 -2.29
N VAL A 349 -66.92 16.67 -1.54
CA VAL A 349 -67.87 15.55 -1.66
C VAL A 349 -68.73 15.55 -0.40
N SER A 350 -70.06 15.57 -0.57
CA SER A 350 -70.99 15.49 0.56
C SER A 350 -71.53 14.07 0.65
N VAL A 351 -70.96 13.26 1.55
CA VAL A 351 -71.39 11.86 1.72
C VAL A 351 -72.64 11.82 2.60
N GLU A 352 -73.75 11.35 2.04
CA GLU A 352 -75.01 11.14 2.73
C GLU A 352 -75.69 9.83 2.28
N PRO A 353 -76.49 9.19 3.14
CA PRO A 353 -77.25 8.01 2.75
C PRO A 353 -78.39 8.39 1.81
N PHE A 354 -78.49 7.72 0.66
CA PHE A 354 -79.62 7.89 -0.27
C PHE A 354 -79.99 6.59 -0.98
N ASN A 355 -81.23 6.54 -1.46
CA ASN A 355 -81.76 5.40 -2.20
C ASN A 355 -81.25 5.43 -3.66
N ALA A 356 -80.34 4.52 -4.01
CA ALA A 356 -79.74 4.48 -5.34
C ALA A 356 -80.75 4.20 -6.46
N ALA A 357 -81.70 3.28 -6.23
CA ALA A 357 -82.73 2.95 -7.22
C ALA A 357 -83.62 4.16 -7.54
N GLY A 358 -83.99 4.93 -6.51
CA GLY A 358 -84.75 6.17 -6.64
C GLY A 358 -83.98 7.23 -7.43
N LEU A 359 -82.68 7.38 -7.21
CA LEU A 359 -81.86 8.32 -7.98
C LEU A 359 -81.77 7.94 -9.47
N VAL A 360 -81.58 6.65 -9.78
CA VAL A 360 -81.54 6.16 -11.17
C VAL A 360 -82.87 6.43 -11.88
N VAL A 361 -84.00 6.14 -11.22
CA VAL A 361 -85.34 6.45 -11.77
C VAL A 361 -85.48 7.95 -12.05
N GLN A 362 -85.07 8.82 -11.12
CA GLN A 362 -85.12 10.27 -11.32
C GLN A 362 -84.29 10.73 -12.53
N VAL A 363 -83.10 10.15 -12.74
CA VAL A 363 -82.26 10.45 -13.91
C VAL A 363 -82.94 9.97 -15.20
N CYS A 364 -83.49 8.76 -15.22
CA CYS A 364 -84.20 8.23 -16.40
C CYS A 364 -85.46 9.05 -16.75
N ASP A 365 -86.21 9.49 -15.74
CA ASP A 365 -87.37 10.37 -15.94
C ASP A 365 -86.95 11.72 -16.52
N ALA A 366 -85.84 12.29 -16.04
CA ALA A 366 -85.29 13.55 -16.56
C ALA A 366 -84.82 13.44 -18.03
N LEU A 367 -84.34 12.26 -18.45
CA LEU A 367 -83.87 12.00 -19.82
C LEU A 367 -85.00 11.59 -20.79
N SER A 368 -86.17 11.21 -20.28
CA SER A 368 -87.29 10.73 -21.08
C SER A 368 -87.71 11.67 -22.24
N PRO A 369 -87.76 13.01 -22.07
CA PRO A 369 -88.07 13.92 -23.17
C PRO A 369 -87.01 13.89 -24.29
N LEU A 370 -85.73 13.76 -23.93
CA LEU A 370 -84.61 13.73 -24.87
C LEU A 370 -84.57 12.40 -25.64
N LEU A 371 -84.86 11.28 -24.96
CA LEU A 371 -84.97 9.96 -25.57
C LEU A 371 -86.12 9.90 -26.58
N ALA A 372 -87.27 10.50 -26.25
CA ALA A 372 -88.41 10.61 -27.15
C ALA A 372 -88.09 11.47 -28.39
N GLN A 373 -87.35 12.57 -28.21
CA GLN A 373 -86.92 13.43 -29.32
C GLN A 373 -85.97 12.71 -30.29
N ASN A 374 -85.09 11.84 -29.76
CA ASN A 374 -84.13 11.07 -30.55
C ASN A 374 -84.63 9.67 -30.98
N ASN A 375 -85.90 9.32 -30.72
CA ASN A 375 -86.49 7.99 -30.99
C ASN A 375 -85.73 6.81 -30.34
N ASN A 376 -85.13 7.03 -29.16
CA ASN A 376 -84.42 6.01 -28.40
C ASN A 376 -85.32 5.39 -27.32
N LYS A 377 -85.14 4.08 -27.07
CA LYS A 377 -85.83 3.35 -25.99
C LYS A 377 -84.86 3.01 -24.87
N LEU A 378 -85.17 3.46 -23.66
CA LEU A 378 -84.45 3.09 -22.44
C LEU A 378 -85.28 2.04 -21.68
N GLU A 379 -84.68 0.90 -21.38
CA GLU A 379 -85.28 -0.15 -20.54
C GLU A 379 -84.54 -0.21 -19.21
N LEU A 380 -85.27 -0.01 -18.12
CA LEU A 380 -84.71 0.00 -16.77
C LEU A 380 -85.12 -1.29 -16.04
N ASP A 381 -84.13 -2.11 -15.65
CA ASP A 381 -84.34 -3.27 -14.78
C ASP A 381 -83.69 -3.03 -13.41
N ILE A 382 -84.52 -2.74 -12.41
CA ILE A 382 -84.11 -2.44 -11.02
C ILE A 382 -84.64 -3.48 -10.02
N SER A 383 -85.04 -4.66 -10.51
CA SER A 383 -85.77 -5.70 -9.77
C SER A 383 -85.03 -6.25 -8.54
N GLY A 384 -83.71 -6.06 -8.45
CA GLY A 384 -82.86 -6.55 -7.35
C GLY A 384 -82.36 -5.48 -6.36
N ALA A 385 -82.69 -4.20 -6.55
CA ALA A 385 -82.01 -3.08 -5.88
C ALA A 385 -82.93 -2.19 -5.00
N GLN A 386 -84.18 -2.59 -4.77
CA GLN A 386 -85.24 -1.74 -4.23
C GLN A 386 -85.03 -1.23 -2.77
N GLU A 387 -84.13 -1.83 -1.99
CA GLU A 387 -83.92 -1.48 -0.56
C GLU A 387 -82.46 -1.22 -0.16
N SER A 388 -81.57 -0.92 -1.12
CA SER A 388 -80.17 -0.63 -0.80
C SER A 388 -79.91 0.88 -0.79
N ASP A 389 -79.96 1.47 0.41
CA ASP A 389 -79.40 2.79 0.63
C ASP A 389 -77.87 2.71 0.54
N ILE A 390 -77.27 3.65 -0.17
CA ILE A 390 -75.82 3.77 -0.31
C ILE A 390 -75.34 5.08 0.32
N GLU A 391 -74.14 5.06 0.90
CA GLU A 391 -73.48 6.27 1.39
C GLU A 391 -72.57 6.84 0.30
N SER A 392 -73.01 7.92 -0.33
CA SER A 392 -72.22 8.64 -1.33
C SER A 392 -72.72 10.07 -1.49
N ASP A 393 -72.24 10.80 -2.50
CA ASP A 393 -72.73 12.13 -2.86
C ASP A 393 -73.80 11.99 -3.96
N PRO A 394 -75.10 12.14 -3.63
CA PRO A 394 -76.16 11.90 -4.59
C PRO A 394 -76.08 12.85 -5.79
N ALA A 395 -75.63 14.09 -5.60
CA ALA A 395 -75.49 15.05 -6.69
C ALA A 395 -74.38 14.62 -7.67
N LYS A 396 -73.23 14.14 -7.17
CA LYS A 396 -72.16 13.62 -8.04
C LYS A 396 -72.54 12.31 -8.72
N VAL A 397 -73.24 11.41 -8.02
CA VAL A 397 -73.72 10.16 -8.63
C VAL A 397 -74.74 10.46 -9.73
N GLN A 398 -75.65 11.43 -9.50
CA GLN A 398 -76.57 11.89 -10.52
C GLN A 398 -75.83 12.44 -11.76
N GLN A 399 -74.79 13.24 -11.54
CA GLN A 399 -73.95 13.78 -12.61
C GLN A 399 -73.24 12.66 -13.39
N ILE A 400 -72.67 11.66 -12.71
CA ILE A 400 -72.04 10.48 -13.35
C ILE A 400 -73.06 9.75 -14.23
N LEU A 401 -74.25 9.45 -13.70
CA LEU A 401 -75.29 8.74 -14.43
C LEU A 401 -75.78 9.55 -15.64
N THR A 402 -75.95 10.85 -15.47
CA THR A 402 -76.36 11.76 -16.55
C THR A 402 -75.32 11.77 -17.68
N ASN A 403 -74.03 11.85 -17.34
CA ASN A 403 -72.93 11.85 -18.31
C ASN A 403 -72.72 10.50 -19.01
N LEU A 404 -73.08 9.38 -18.37
CA LEU A 404 -72.99 8.05 -18.98
C LEU A 404 -74.15 7.78 -19.96
N PHE A 405 -75.30 8.42 -19.75
CA PHE A 405 -76.47 8.27 -20.62
C PHE A 405 -76.52 9.27 -21.77
N SER A 406 -75.90 10.45 -21.63
CA SER A 406 -75.73 11.45 -22.69
C SER A 406 -74.74 10.98 -23.75
#